data_AF-A0A7M1B2T9-F1
#
_entry.id   AF-A0A7M1B2T9-F1
#
_cell.length_a   1.000
_cell.length_b   1.000
_cell.length_c   1.000
_cell.angle_alpha   90.00
_cell.angle_beta   90.00
_cell.angle_gamma   90.00
#
_symmetry.space_group_name_H-M   'P 1'
#
loop_
_entity.id
_entity.type
_entity.pdbx_description
1 polymer ?
#
loop_
_entity_poly.entity_id
_entity_poly.type
_entity_poly.pdbx_seq_one_letter_code
_entity_poly.pdbx_strand_id
1 'polypeptide(L)'
;MNAKKGLFLGILFAFFALGFIAIQKATPDTKPHRIYKEIKVYSPYKFEKTIGGLAIVDTRTGTKEKPDAADSLYRMDELDQKWGKQHLKVVGNDVIVLGDANQTVRKIYIETKEERDWLKKFFGI
;
A
#
# COMPACT_ATOMS: atom_id res chain seq x y z
N MET A 1 -27.81 20.96 32.32
CA MET A 1 -26.44 20.96 31.78
C MET A 1 -26.16 22.36 31.21
N ASN A 2 -25.12 23.07 31.66
CA ASN A 2 -24.86 24.45 31.20
C ASN A 2 -24.51 24.46 29.70
N ALA A 3 -25.13 25.34 28.91
CA ALA A 3 -24.89 25.44 27.47
C ALA A 3 -23.40 25.59 27.10
N LYS A 4 -22.63 26.33 27.92
CA LYS A 4 -21.17 26.45 27.78
C LYS A 4 -20.43 25.11 27.95
N LYS A 5 -20.87 24.26 28.88
CA LYS A 5 -20.31 22.91 29.08
C LYS A 5 -20.69 21.97 27.94
N GLY A 6 -21.92 22.08 27.41
CA GLY A 6 -22.37 21.33 26.23
C GLY A 6 -21.60 21.70 24.96
N LEU A 7 -21.37 23.01 24.73
CA LEU A 7 -20.57 23.49 23.60
C LEU A 7 -19.11 23.01 23.69
N PHE A 8 -18.49 23.09 24.88
CA PHE A 8 -17.13 22.60 25.09
C PHE A 8 -17.03 21.09 24.84
N LEU A 9 -17.96 20.28 25.35
CA LEU A 9 -18.02 18.85 25.09
C LEU A 9 -18.23 18.52 23.61
N GLY A 10 -19.07 19.29 22.91
CA GLY A 10 -19.29 19.12 21.47
C GLY A 10 -18.04 19.41 20.64
N ILE A 11 -17.33 20.50 20.94
CA ILE A 11 -16.06 20.84 20.27
C ILE A 11 -15.00 19.77 20.57
N LEU A 12 -14.91 19.32 21.82
CA LEU A 12 -13.97 18.27 22.22
C LEU A 12 -14.24 16.96 21.47
N PHE A 13 -15.51 16.55 21.36
CA PHE A 13 -15.90 15.37 20.60
C PHE A 13 -15.57 15.50 19.12
N ALA A 14 -15.85 16.66 18.51
CA ALA A 14 -15.49 16.92 17.12
C ALA A 14 -13.96 16.85 16.89
N PHE A 15 -13.17 17.38 17.84
CA PHE A 15 -11.71 17.31 17.77
C PHE A 15 -11.19 15.87 17.84
N PHE A 16 -11.74 15.04 18.72
CA PHE A 16 -11.39 13.62 18.78
C PHE A 16 -11.83 12.84 17.53
N ALA A 17 -13.03 13.11 17.00
CA ALA A 17 -13.51 12.47 15.78
C ALA A 17 -12.60 12.79 14.58
N LEU A 18 -12.21 14.06 14.42
CA LEU A 18 -11.27 14.48 13.37
C LEU A 18 -9.88 13.89 13.58
N GLY A 19 -9.37 13.89 14.81
CA GLY A 19 -8.09 13.27 15.15
C GLY A 19 -8.07 11.77 14.84
N PHE A 20 -9.15 11.05 15.14
CA PHE A 20 -9.28 9.63 14.84
C PHE A 20 -9.28 9.34 13.34
N ILE A 21 -9.99 10.16 12.54
CA ILE A 21 -9.96 10.06 11.07
C ILE A 21 -8.54 10.34 10.54
N ALA A 22 -7.84 11.34 11.08
CA ALA A 22 -6.48 11.66 10.68
C ALA A 22 -5.51 10.50 10.97
N ILE A 23 -5.62 9.86 12.14
CA ILE A 23 -4.78 8.70 12.50
C ILE A 23 -5.06 7.52 11.57
N GLN A 24 -6.32 7.22 11.27
CA GLN A 24 -6.66 6.14 10.32
C GLN A 24 -6.11 6.40 8.92
N LYS A 25 -6.09 7.65 8.46
CA LYS A 25 -5.49 8.01 7.17
C LYS A 25 -3.97 7.92 7.19
N ALA A 26 -3.34 8.18 8.34
CA ALA A 26 -1.88 8.19 8.49
C ALA A 26 -1.28 6.79 8.76
N THR A 27 -2.11 5.80 9.08
CA THR A 27 -1.66 4.42 9.28
C THR A 27 -1.81 3.63 7.98
N PRO A 28 -0.69 3.22 7.33
CA PRO A 28 -0.77 2.38 6.15
C PRO A 28 -1.43 1.06 6.51
N ASP A 29 -2.21 0.51 5.57
CA ASP A 29 -2.90 -0.77 5.76
C ASP A 29 -1.94 -1.85 6.26
N THR A 30 -2.39 -2.67 7.21
CA THR A 30 -1.67 -3.85 7.68
C THR A 30 -1.52 -4.84 6.53
N LYS A 31 -0.39 -4.73 5.81
CA LYS A 31 -0.07 -5.62 4.69
C LYS A 31 0.08 -7.06 5.23
N PRO A 32 -0.64 -8.06 4.68
CA PRO A 32 -0.36 -9.46 4.97
C PRO A 32 1.08 -9.75 4.54
N HIS A 33 1.93 -10.08 5.51
CA HIS A 33 3.36 -10.09 5.32
C HIS A 33 3.84 -11.13 4.31
N ARG A 34 3.08 -12.22 4.11
CA ARG A 34 3.45 -13.33 3.21
C ARG A 34 3.19 -12.98 1.75
N ILE A 35 1.91 -12.85 1.34
CA ILE A 35 1.55 -12.66 -0.06
C ILE A 35 2.13 -11.36 -0.66
N TYR A 36 2.17 -10.26 0.11
CA TYR A 36 2.79 -9.03 -0.35
C TYR A 36 4.30 -9.23 -0.58
N LYS A 37 5.01 -9.90 0.32
CA LYS A 37 6.44 -10.16 0.18
C LYS A 37 6.74 -11.03 -1.04
N GLU A 38 5.93 -12.06 -1.29
CA GLU A 38 6.06 -12.92 -2.47
C GLU A 38 5.85 -12.14 -3.77
N ILE A 39 4.82 -11.30 -3.84
CA ILE A 39 4.55 -10.44 -4.99
C ILE A 39 5.67 -9.40 -5.17
N LYS A 40 6.12 -8.77 -4.07
CA LYS A 40 7.07 -7.65 -4.09
C LYS A 40 8.44 -8.01 -4.67
N VAL A 41 8.83 -9.30 -4.66
CA VAL A 41 10.04 -9.79 -5.33
C VAL A 41 10.03 -9.41 -6.81
N TYR A 42 8.87 -9.53 -7.46
CA TYR A 42 8.67 -9.30 -8.89
C TYR A 42 8.42 -7.83 -9.26
N SER A 43 7.99 -7.00 -8.31
CA SER A 43 7.85 -5.55 -8.54
C SER A 43 9.22 -4.92 -8.82
N PRO A 44 9.34 -4.07 -9.86
CA PRO A 44 10.58 -3.42 -10.24
C PRO A 44 10.98 -2.29 -9.29
N TYR A 45 10.09 -1.85 -8.39
CA TYR A 45 10.30 -0.72 -7.51
C TYR A 45 10.93 -1.14 -6.18
N LYS A 46 12.11 -0.60 -5.86
CA LYS A 46 12.86 -0.91 -4.63
C LYS A 46 13.22 0.36 -3.87
N PHE A 47 13.30 0.27 -2.55
CA PHE A 47 13.88 1.33 -1.75
C PHE A 47 15.41 1.25 -1.76
N GLU A 48 16.06 2.38 -1.96
CA GLU A 48 17.50 2.55 -1.82
C GLU A 48 17.78 3.55 -0.69
N LYS A 49 18.70 3.18 0.22
CA LYS A 49 19.14 4.08 1.28
C LYS A 49 20.07 5.13 0.70
N THR A 50 19.78 6.39 0.97
CA THR A 50 20.61 7.53 0.58
C THR A 50 20.93 8.39 1.79
N ILE A 51 21.93 9.29 1.66
CA ILE A 51 22.34 10.19 2.74
C ILE A 51 21.16 11.07 3.22
N GLY A 52 20.21 11.38 2.33
CA GLY A 52 19.02 12.18 2.63
C GLY A 52 17.75 11.39 2.95
N GLY A 53 17.83 10.08 3.23
CA GLY A 53 16.67 9.24 3.51
C GLY A 53 16.45 8.13 2.47
N LEU A 54 15.19 7.80 2.19
CA LEU A 54 14.82 6.72 1.26
C LEU A 54 14.58 7.28 -0.15
N ALA A 55 15.22 6.67 -1.15
CA ALA A 55 14.87 6.87 -2.56
C ALA A 55 14.12 5.63 -3.08
N ILE A 56 13.21 5.81 -4.04
CA ILE A 56 12.57 4.72 -4.77
C ILE A 56 13.26 4.60 -6.12
N VAL A 57 13.69 3.40 -6.48
CA VAL A 57 14.36 3.13 -7.76
C VAL A 57 13.52 2.17 -8.57
N ASP A 58 13.28 2.52 -9.84
CA ASP A 58 12.81 1.58 -10.85
C ASP A 58 14.00 0.81 -11.41
N THR A 59 14.08 -0.49 -11.10
CA THR A 59 15.17 -1.36 -11.53
C THR A 59 15.22 -1.63 -13.03
N ARG A 60 14.17 -1.30 -13.79
CA ARG A 60 14.13 -1.47 -15.25
C ARG A 60 14.85 -0.34 -15.97
N THR A 61 14.68 0.89 -15.50
CA THR A 61 15.21 2.10 -16.14
C THR A 61 16.36 2.74 -15.35
N GLY A 62 16.55 2.36 -14.09
CA GLY A 62 17.48 2.99 -13.15
C GLY A 62 17.00 4.37 -12.65
N THR A 63 15.78 4.80 -13.01
CA THR A 63 15.23 6.09 -12.61
C THR A 63 14.99 6.11 -11.10
N LYS A 64 15.41 7.20 -10.44
CA LYS A 64 15.25 7.40 -9.00
C LYS A 64 14.25 8.50 -8.71
N GLU A 65 13.28 8.21 -7.86
CA GLU A 65 12.36 9.17 -7.28
C GLU A 65 12.73 9.40 -5.81
N LYS A 66 12.81 10.66 -5.39
CA LYS A 66 13.06 11.05 -4.00
C LYS A 66 11.84 11.80 -3.46
N PRO A 67 10.74 11.09 -3.13
CA PRO A 67 9.64 11.69 -2.40
C PRO A 67 10.11 12.17 -1.02
N ASP A 68 9.35 13.08 -0.40
CA ASP A 68 9.57 13.45 0.99
C ASP A 68 9.51 12.20 1.88
N ALA A 69 10.26 12.19 2.99
CA ALA A 69 10.37 11.03 3.87
C ALA A 69 9.00 10.57 4.38
N ALA A 70 8.11 11.52 4.69
CA ALA A 70 6.73 11.26 5.13
C ALA A 70 5.89 10.52 4.07
N ASP A 71 6.17 10.76 2.78
CA ASP A 71 5.38 10.26 1.65
C ASP A 71 6.00 9.07 0.94
N SER A 72 7.26 8.73 1.26
CA SER A 72 8.02 7.67 0.59
C SER A 72 7.33 6.30 0.60
N LEU A 73 6.66 5.95 1.71
CA LEU A 73 5.90 4.71 1.83
C LEU A 73 4.64 4.72 0.96
N TYR A 74 3.89 5.83 0.97
CA TYR A 74 2.70 6.00 0.14
C TYR A 74 3.04 5.97 -1.34
N ARG A 75 4.13 6.63 -1.72
CA ARG A 75 4.60 6.64 -3.11
C ARG A 75 4.99 5.25 -3.59
N MET A 76 5.64 4.45 -2.75
CA MET A 76 5.94 3.05 -3.07
C MET A 76 4.65 2.24 -3.26
N ASP A 77 3.68 2.42 -2.37
CA ASP A 77 2.40 1.72 -2.46
C ASP A 77 1.68 2.09 -3.77
N GLU A 78 1.64 3.37 -4.16
CA GLU A 78 1.07 3.80 -5.44
C GLU A 78 1.73 3.13 -6.65
N LEU A 79 3.07 3.03 -6.63
CA LEU A 79 3.84 2.41 -7.70
C LEU A 79 3.57 0.91 -7.78
N ASP A 80 3.53 0.23 -6.64
CA ASP A 80 3.17 -1.18 -6.57
C ASP A 80 1.73 -1.42 -7.02
N GLN A 81 0.78 -0.57 -6.64
CA GLN A 81 -0.61 -0.65 -7.07
C GLN A 81 -0.74 -0.50 -8.59
N LYS A 82 -0.07 0.50 -9.17
CA LYS A 82 -0.06 0.74 -10.62
C LYS A 82 0.53 -0.44 -11.38
N TRP A 83 1.67 -0.93 -10.93
CA TRP A 83 2.30 -2.11 -11.53
C TRP A 83 1.46 -3.37 -11.37
N GLY A 84 0.89 -3.58 -10.18
CA GLY A 84 0.08 -4.74 -9.85
C GLY A 84 -1.17 -4.86 -10.71
N LYS A 85 -1.85 -3.75 -11.03
CA LYS A 85 -3.01 -3.76 -11.94
C LYS A 85 -2.68 -4.27 -13.35
N GLN A 86 -1.43 -4.12 -13.78
CA GLN A 86 -0.98 -4.53 -15.11
C GLN A 86 -0.38 -5.94 -15.10
N HIS A 87 0.24 -6.34 -13.99
CA HIS A 87 1.07 -7.54 -13.92
C HIS A 87 0.54 -8.61 -12.97
N LEU A 88 -0.58 -8.38 -12.28
CA LEU A 88 -1.18 -9.36 -11.38
C LEU A 88 -2.59 -9.69 -11.82
N LYS A 89 -2.93 -10.98 -11.78
CA LYS A 89 -4.26 -11.48 -12.07
C LYS A 89 -4.65 -12.58 -11.09
N VAL A 90 -5.82 -12.46 -10.47
CA VAL A 90 -6.35 -13.52 -9.62
C VAL A 90 -7.06 -14.56 -10.49
N VAL A 91 -6.67 -15.83 -10.37
CA VAL A 91 -7.31 -16.96 -11.06
C VAL A 91 -7.52 -18.08 -10.03
N GLY A 92 -8.78 -18.34 -9.68
CA GLY A 92 -9.12 -19.29 -8.63
C GLY A 92 -8.53 -18.87 -7.28
N ASN A 93 -7.68 -19.73 -6.71
CA ASN A 93 -6.94 -19.46 -5.47
C ASN A 93 -5.51 -19.00 -5.69
N ASP A 94 -5.13 -18.65 -6.92
CA ASP A 94 -3.78 -18.17 -7.20
C ASP A 94 -3.78 -16.70 -7.65
N VAL A 95 -2.74 -15.97 -7.26
CA VAL A 95 -2.30 -14.75 -7.92
C VAL A 95 -1.27 -15.13 -8.98
N ILE A 96 -1.58 -14.84 -10.23
CA ILE A 96 -0.67 -14.99 -11.36
C ILE A 96 0.10 -13.69 -11.53
N VAL A 97 1.43 -13.78 -11.47
CA VAL A 97 2.35 -12.70 -11.85
C VAL A 97 2.66 -12.84 -13.33
N LEU A 98 2.35 -11.80 -14.10
CA LEU A 98 2.57 -11.67 -15.52
C LEU A 98 3.85 -10.88 -15.77
N GLY A 99 4.62 -11.29 -16.77
CA GLY A 99 5.76 -10.53 -17.29
C GLY A 99 5.33 -9.53 -18.36
N ASP A 100 6.27 -8.72 -18.84
CA ASP A 100 6.00 -7.63 -19.79
C ASP A 100 5.42 -8.11 -21.15
N ALA A 101 5.68 -9.37 -21.54
CA ALA A 101 5.09 -9.99 -22.73
C ALA A 101 3.82 -10.82 -22.43
N ASN A 102 3.17 -10.54 -21.30
CA ASN A 102 1.95 -11.20 -20.82
C ASN A 102 2.10 -12.72 -20.53
N GLN A 103 3.33 -13.19 -20.41
CA GLN A 103 3.66 -14.56 -20.03
C GLN A 103 3.49 -14.75 -18.52
N THR A 104 3.04 -15.93 -18.10
CA THR A 104 3.00 -16.28 -16.67
C THR A 104 4.42 -16.48 -16.15
N VAL A 105 4.85 -15.60 -15.25
CA VAL A 105 6.16 -15.67 -14.58
C VAL A 105 6.05 -16.52 -13.31
N ARG A 106 4.96 -16.36 -12.56
CA ARG A 106 4.76 -17.08 -11.30
C ARG A 106 3.28 -17.24 -10.97
N LYS A 107 2.96 -18.29 -10.22
CA LYS A 107 1.71 -18.44 -9.48
C LYS A 107 1.99 -18.44 -7.99
N ILE A 108 1.23 -17.65 -7.24
CA ILE A 108 1.32 -17.51 -5.79
C ILE A 108 -0.01 -17.93 -5.21
N TYR A 109 -0.02 -18.96 -4.38
CA TYR A 109 -1.26 -19.45 -3.75
C TYR A 109 -1.75 -18.45 -2.70
N ILE A 110 -3.07 -18.21 -2.67
CA ILE A 110 -3.77 -17.40 -1.68
C ILE A 110 -4.19 -18.35 -0.56
N GLU A 111 -3.56 -18.22 0.60
CA GLU A 111 -3.74 -19.14 1.73
C GLU A 111 -4.98 -18.80 2.54
N THR A 112 -5.26 -17.51 2.72
CA THR A 112 -6.34 -17.05 3.59
C THR A 112 -7.30 -16.08 2.92
N LYS A 113 -8.48 -15.90 3.54
CA LYS A 113 -9.47 -14.94 3.05
C LYS A 113 -8.98 -13.50 3.22
N GLU A 114 -8.23 -13.22 4.28
CA GLU A 114 -7.65 -11.91 4.57
C GLU A 114 -6.67 -11.49 3.46
N GLU A 115 -5.86 -12.43 2.94
CA GLU A 115 -4.99 -12.18 1.79
C GLU A 115 -5.79 -11.82 0.55
N ARG A 116 -6.88 -12.55 0.28
CA ARG A 116 -7.78 -12.27 -0.84
C ARG A 116 -8.42 -10.89 -0.74
N ASP A 117 -8.94 -10.54 0.44
CA ASP A 117 -9.61 -9.27 0.67
C ASP A 117 -8.60 -8.11 0.61
N TRP A 118 -7.37 -8.33 1.08
CA TRP A 118 -6.30 -7.35 0.94
C TRP A 118 -5.87 -7.14 -0.52
N LEU A 119 -5.75 -8.18 -1.35
CA LEU A 119 -5.42 -8.03 -2.78
C LEU A 119 -6.45 -7.16 -3.51
N LYS A 120 -7.73 -7.37 -3.22
CA LYS A 120 -8.84 -6.55 -3.74
C LYS A 120 -8.75 -5.11 -3.27
N LYS A 121 -8.44 -4.89 -1.99
CA LYS A 121 -8.37 -3.55 -1.41
C LYS A 121 -7.14 -2.77 -1.91
N PHE A 122 -5.97 -3.41 -1.91
CA PHE A 122 -4.70 -2.77 -2.22
C PHE A 122 -4.49 -2.64 -3.73
N PHE A 123 -4.53 -3.74 -4.48
CA PHE A 123 -4.27 -3.72 -5.93
C PHE A 123 -5.54 -3.48 -6.77
N GLY A 124 -6.74 -3.74 -6.24
CA GLY A 124 -7.99 -3.64 -7.00
C GLY A 124 -8.23 -4.83 -7.94
N ILE A 125 -7.67 -6.01 -7.62
CA ILE A 125 -7.70 -7.24 -8.45
C ILE A 125 -8.42 -8.41 -7.77
#